data_AF-A0A4R2PBH2-F1
#
_entry.id   AF-A0A4R2PBH2-F1
#
_cell.length_a   1.000
_cell.length_b   1.000
_cell.length_c   1.000
_cell.angle_alpha   90.00
_cell.angle_beta   90.00
_cell.angle_gamma   90.00
#
_symmetry.space_group_name_H-M   'P 1'
#
loop_
_entity.id
_entity.type
_entity.pdbx_description
1 polymer ?
#
loop_
_entity_poly.entity_id
_entity_poly.type
_entity_poly.pdbx_seq_one_letter_code
_entity_poly.pdbx_strand_id
1 'polypeptide(L)' 'MAKSLDAEMAAIEADERKIAERRQAHAARLREAAVGTVERAGLLKLPLDRLEGLMKAVKTLGVDEVEKRLTATA' A
#
# COMPACT_ATOMS: atom_id res chain seq x y z
N MET A 1 -44.76 4.35 5.34
CA MET A 1 -43.61 4.32 6.25
C MET A 1 -42.68 3.14 5.98
N ALA A 2 -43.16 1.90 5.80
CA ALA A 2 -42.29 0.77 5.40
C ALA A 2 -41.49 1.07 4.12
N LYS A 3 -42.16 1.51 3.03
CA LYS A 3 -41.50 1.89 1.76
C LYS A 3 -40.44 3.00 1.86
N SER A 4 -40.51 3.88 2.86
CA SER A 4 -39.51 4.94 3.05
C SER A 4 -38.29 4.44 3.82
N LEU A 5 -38.48 3.51 4.76
CA LEU A 5 -37.39 2.88 5.50
C LEU A 5 -36.62 1.88 4.62
N ASP A 6 -37.32 1.12 3.77
CA ASP A 6 -36.67 0.21 2.80
C ASP A 6 -35.82 0.99 1.79
N ALA A 7 -36.32 2.16 1.34
CA ALA A 7 -35.57 3.05 0.45
C ALA A 7 -34.34 3.67 1.13
N GLU A 8 -34.45 4.00 2.42
CA GLU A 8 -33.34 4.50 3.23
C GLU A 8 -32.25 3.43 3.40
N MET A 9 -32.64 2.19 3.72
CA MET A 9 -31.69 1.07 3.79
C MET A 9 -30.99 0.81 2.45
N ALA A 10 -31.73 0.81 1.34
CA ALA A 10 -31.14 0.63 0.01
C ALA A 10 -30.15 1.75 -0.37
N ALA A 11 -30.42 2.99 0.06
CA ALA A 11 -29.50 4.12 -0.13
C ALA A 11 -28.22 3.95 0.70
N ILE A 12 -28.34 3.53 1.96
CA ILE A 12 -27.21 3.24 2.84
C ILE A 12 -26.34 2.14 2.23
N GLU A 13 -26.93 1.02 1.81
CA GLU A 13 -26.19 -0.10 1.18
C GLU A 13 -25.50 0.31 -0.13
N ALA A 14 -26.12 1.20 -0.92
CA ALA A 14 -25.49 1.74 -2.12
C ALA A 14 -24.27 2.61 -1.77
N ASP A 15 -24.37 3.44 -0.74
CA ASP A 15 -23.28 4.31 -0.31
C ASP A 15 -22.16 3.53 0.38
N GLU A 16 -22.47 2.49 1.15
CA GLU A 16 -21.49 1.56 1.72
C GLU A 16 -20.67 0.87 0.62
N ARG A 17 -21.33 0.41 -0.46
CA ARG A 17 -20.65 -0.15 -1.64
C ARG A 17 -19.72 0.86 -2.30
N LYS A 18 -20.18 2.09 -2.55
CA LYS A 18 -19.33 3.16 -3.11
C LYS A 18 -18.14 3.48 -2.21
N ILE A 19 -18.33 3.51 -0.90
CA ILE A 19 -17.24 3.75 0.06
C ILE A 19 -16.23 2.60 0.02
N ALA A 20 -16.70 1.34 -0.02
CA ALA A 20 -15.83 0.18 -0.13
C ALA A 20 -14.99 0.21 -1.42
N GLU A 21 -15.60 0.51 -2.56
CA GLU A 21 -14.90 0.67 -3.85
C GLU A 21 -13.86 1.78 -3.79
N ARG A 22 -14.22 2.94 -3.23
CA ARG A 22 -13.28 4.06 -3.05
C ARG A 22 -12.11 3.70 -2.14
N ARG A 23 -12.34 2.94 -1.07
CA ARG A 23 -11.27 2.45 -0.18
C ARG A 23 -10.33 1.51 -0.92
N GLN A 24 -10.86 0.59 -1.73
CA GLN A 24 -10.04 -0.30 -2.55
C GLN A 24 -9.21 0.47 -3.57
N ALA A 25 -9.81 1.43 -4.27
CA ALA A 25 -9.11 2.29 -5.22
C ALA A 25 -8.01 3.12 -4.54
N HIS A 26 -8.26 3.64 -3.33
CA HIS A 26 -7.26 4.35 -2.56
C HIS A 26 -6.09 3.45 -2.14
N ALA A 27 -6.36 2.23 -1.68
CA ALA A 27 -5.32 1.26 -1.34
C ALA A 27 -4.46 0.88 -2.55
N ALA A 28 -5.07 0.73 -3.74
CA ALA A 28 -4.35 0.51 -4.99
C ALA A 28 -3.42 1.68 -5.33
N ARG A 29 -3.93 2.93 -5.26
CA ARG A 29 -3.12 4.13 -5.50
C ARG A 29 -1.98 4.30 -4.50
N LEU A 30 -2.19 3.98 -3.22
CA LEU A 30 -1.11 3.98 -2.22
C LEU A 30 -0.03 2.98 -2.56
N ARG A 31 -0.41 1.77 -2.99
CA ARG A 31 0.54 0.75 -3.43
C ARG A 31 1.33 1.21 -4.65
N GLU A 32 0.67 1.76 -5.66
CA GLU A 32 1.34 2.32 -6.85
C GLU A 32 2.31 3.44 -6.49
N ALA A 33 1.91 4.36 -5.60
CA ALA A 33 2.79 5.43 -5.14
C ALA A 33 4.03 4.89 -4.39
N ALA A 34 3.86 3.86 -3.55
CA ALA A 34 4.96 3.20 -2.85
C ALA A 34 5.92 2.51 -3.84
N VAL A 35 5.39 1.76 -4.82
CA VAL A 35 6.18 1.14 -5.89
C VAL A 35 6.94 2.20 -6.69
N GLY A 36 6.30 3.31 -7.04
CA GLY A 36 6.95 4.41 -7.75
C GLY A 36 8.09 5.05 -6.96
N THR A 37 8.02 5.10 -5.63
CA THR A 37 9.14 5.55 -4.79
C THR A 37 10.31 4.57 -4.82
N VAL A 38 10.04 3.27 -4.74
CA VAL A 38 11.05 2.20 -4.87
C VAL A 38 11.71 2.22 -6.25
N GLU A 39 10.94 2.46 -7.31
CA GLU A 39 11.43 2.57 -8.68
C GLU A 39 12.31 3.80 -8.89
N ARG A 40 11.90 4.97 -8.39
CA ARG A 40 12.70 6.21 -8.44
C ARG A 40 14.01 6.08 -7.66
N ALA A 41 14.01 5.33 -6.56
CA ALA A 41 15.23 4.98 -5.82
C ALA A 41 16.16 4.02 -6.59
N GLY A 42 15.73 3.49 -7.75
CA GLY A 42 16.51 2.63 -8.61
C GLY A 42 16.53 1.16 -8.19
N LEU A 43 15.81 0.77 -7.13
CA LEU A 43 15.81 -0.60 -6.63
C LEU A 43 15.22 -1.59 -7.64
N LEU A 44 14.22 -1.17 -8.41
CA LEU A 44 13.63 -2.01 -9.47
C LEU A 44 14.51 -2.13 -10.73
N LYS A 45 15.63 -1.40 -10.81
CA LYS A 45 16.60 -1.50 -11.91
C LYS A 45 17.73 -2.48 -11.61
N LEU A 46 17.77 -3.04 -10.40
CA LEU A 46 18.78 -4.00 -10.00
C LEU A 46 18.53 -5.37 -10.67
N PRO A 47 19.60 -6.14 -10.96
CA PRO A 47 19.47 -7.57 -11.23
C PRO A 47 18.65 -8.26 -10.13
N LEU A 48 17.81 -9.21 -10.50
CA LEU A 48 16.84 -9.84 -9.60
C LEU A 48 17.53 -10.52 -8.41
N ASP A 49 18.61 -11.25 -8.65
CA ASP A 49 19.45 -11.89 -7.63
C ASP A 49 19.97 -10.89 -6.58
N ARG A 50 20.42 -9.72 -7.04
CA ARG A 50 20.89 -8.65 -6.17
C ARG A 50 19.75 -8.04 -5.35
N LEU A 51 18.59 -7.82 -5.98
CA LEU A 51 17.41 -7.32 -5.29
C LEU A 51 16.92 -8.32 -4.23
N GLU A 52 16.84 -9.60 -4.56
CA GLU A 52 16.46 -10.68 -3.62
C GLU A 52 17.42 -10.76 -2.44
N GLY A 53 18.74 -10.67 -2.70
CA GLY A 53 19.75 -10.62 -1.64
C GLY A 53 19.54 -9.43 -0.69
N LEU A 54 19.29 -8.25 -1.23
CA LEU A 54 18.98 -7.05 -0.45
C LEU A 54 17.68 -7.21 0.36
N MET A 55 16.61 -7.71 -0.25
CA MET A 55 15.33 -7.92 0.45
C MET A 55 15.46 -8.98 1.54
N LYS A 56 16.28 -10.02 1.35
CA LYS A 56 16.60 -11.00 2.38
C LYS A 56 17.37 -10.38 3.54
N ALA A 57 18.33 -9.51 3.27
CA ALA A 57 19.05 -8.77 4.30
C ALA A 57 18.11 -7.85 5.09
N VAL A 58 17.22 -7.11 4.43
CA VAL A 58 16.20 -6.27 5.08
C VAL A 58 15.27 -7.13 5.95
N LYS A 59 14.80 -8.27 5.45
CA LYS A 59 13.95 -9.20 6.22
C LYS A 59 14.67 -9.77 7.44
N THR A 60 15.97 -10.01 7.34
CA THR A 60 16.78 -10.58 8.44
C THR A 60 17.07 -9.55 9.52
N LEU A 61 17.32 -8.29 9.13
CA LEU A 61 17.67 -7.21 10.06
C LEU A 61 16.42 -6.53 10.66
N GLY A 62 15.32 -6.47 9.93
CA GLY A 62 14.16 -5.65 10.26
C GLY A 62 14.29 -4.23 9.71
N VAL A 63 13.16 -3.60 9.37
CA VAL A 63 13.13 -2.28 8.72
C VAL A 63 13.73 -1.20 9.63
N ASP A 64 13.36 -1.18 10.92
CA ASP A 64 13.85 -0.18 11.88
C ASP A 64 15.39 -0.18 12.01
N GLU A 65 15.99 -1.37 12.04
CA GLU A 65 17.45 -1.51 12.12
C GLU A 65 18.12 -1.11 10.80
N VAL A 66 17.49 -1.40 9.65
CA VAL A 66 17.98 -0.94 8.34
C VAL A 66 17.94 0.58 8.27
N GLU A 67 16.84 1.22 8.69
CA GLU A 67 16.72 2.69 8.72
C GLU A 67 17.77 3.32 9.62
N LYS A 68 18.00 2.77 10.82
CA LYS A 68 19.05 3.22 11.74
C LYS A 68 20.44 3.16 11.10
N ARG A 69 20.77 2.09 10.39
CA ARG A 69 22.09 1.95 9.73
C ARG A 69 22.24 2.91 8.56
N LEU A 70 21.20 3.06 7.73
CA LEU A 70 21.24 3.97 6.58
C LEU A 70 21.38 5.43 7.03
N THR A 71 20.65 5.84 8.07
CA THR A 71 20.71 7.21 8.61
C THR A 71 21.99 7.51 9.38
N ALA A 72 22.59 6.52 10.04
CA ALA A 72 23.91 6.67 10.68
C ALA A 72 25.06 6.89 9.69
N THR A 73 24.83 6.61 8.40
CA THR A 73 25.83 6.72 7.32
C THR A 73 25.56 7.92 6.41
N ALA A 74 24.50 8.71 6.68
CA ALA A 74 24.14 9.94 5.97
C ALA A 74 24.69 11.17 6.68
#